data_AF-A0AAP5IFI3-F1
#
_entry.id   AF-A0AAP5IFI3-F1
#
_cell.length_a   1.000
_cell.length_b   1.000
_cell.length_c   1.000
_cell.angle_alpha   90.00
_cell.angle_beta   90.00
_cell.angle_gamma   90.00
#
_symmetry.space_group_name_H-M   'P 1'
#
loop_
_entity.id
_entity.type
_entity.pdbx_description
1 polymer ?
#
loop_
_entity_poly.entity_id
_entity_poly.type
_entity_poly.pdbx_seq_one_letter_code
_entity_poly.pdbx_strand_id
1 'polypeptide(L)'
;MTKQESLKDIQKKDFSKVYPPDSKKIIRYITSTLSLLAVLTVGQMSKANAASMTFSVTGTNSVSKNALAASVVFDNSLNPGKLTISLSNNKGVSVPSDVLTAVLWDYNGSPLNLGLSSATASKVTANNGSSTTNNVDLLGCLDEWQFASTSKTAGFTTGVNQHYGLGTAGLGIFASNGGQQFNYGIIGGYNSNANPAVKGGTFINNSATFVLSSLPTNFDIQKISNVRFQYGTSLTEPSIVQAQGSYYTPPSPPKKVPESSTAAALGLFALVGLGLKKKVAVALR
;
A
#
# COMPACT_ATOMS: atom_id res chain seq x y z
N MET A 1 -19.70 -7.05 91.32
CA MET A 1 -19.27 -6.05 90.31
C MET A 1 -19.93 -6.43 89.00
N THR A 2 -21.13 -5.90 88.72
CA THR A 2 -21.45 -4.77 87.80
C THR A 2 -21.23 -5.13 86.32
N LYS A 3 -22.13 -4.91 85.35
CA LYS A 3 -23.47 -4.29 85.29
C LYS A 3 -24.08 -4.67 83.91
N GLN A 4 -25.39 -4.90 83.86
CA GLN A 4 -26.23 -4.93 82.66
C GLN A 4 -26.27 -3.56 81.94
N GLU A 5 -26.44 -3.55 80.61
CA GLU A 5 -27.32 -2.67 79.81
C GLU A 5 -27.14 -3.04 78.31
N SER A 6 -28.14 -3.61 77.64
CA SER A 6 -29.29 -2.95 76.98
C SER A 6 -28.90 -2.10 75.75
N LEU A 7 -28.97 -2.71 74.56
CA LEU A 7 -28.97 -2.03 73.26
C LEU A 7 -29.80 -2.87 72.27
N LYS A 8 -31.09 -3.03 72.58
CA LYS A 8 -32.14 -3.36 71.62
C LYS A 8 -33.05 -2.14 71.55
N ASP A 9 -32.77 -1.23 70.63
CA ASP A 9 -33.76 -0.31 70.03
C ASP A 9 -33.04 0.68 69.10
N ILE A 10 -32.77 0.24 67.87
CA ILE A 10 -32.52 1.15 66.75
C ILE A 10 -33.60 0.86 65.69
N GLN A 11 -34.71 1.58 65.88
CA GLN A 11 -35.46 2.28 64.82
C GLN A 11 -35.66 1.51 63.51
N LYS A 12 -36.73 0.70 63.45
CA LYS A 12 -37.45 0.43 62.21
C LYS A 12 -38.00 1.75 61.67
N LYS A 13 -37.24 2.37 60.75
CA LYS A 13 -37.73 3.51 59.97
C LYS A 13 -38.67 2.96 58.90
N ASP A 14 -39.93 3.32 59.03
CA ASP A 14 -41.04 2.93 58.18
C ASP A 14 -40.88 3.56 56.78
N PHE A 15 -40.38 2.81 55.80
CA PHE A 15 -40.23 3.23 54.40
C PHE A 15 -41.48 2.92 53.54
N SER A 16 -42.65 2.73 54.15
CA SER A 16 -43.88 2.28 53.48
C SER A 16 -44.62 3.34 52.64
N LYS A 17 -44.03 4.51 52.37
CA LYS A 17 -44.61 5.52 51.48
C LYS A 17 -43.63 6.00 50.41
N VAL A 18 -43.13 5.06 49.61
CA VAL A 18 -42.60 5.39 48.28
C VAL A 18 -43.67 4.94 47.28
N TYR A 19 -44.38 5.92 46.71
CA TYR A 19 -45.27 5.66 45.59
C TYR A 19 -44.47 5.00 44.47
N PRO A 20 -44.86 3.82 43.96
CA PRO A 20 -44.18 3.24 42.83
C PRO A 20 -44.35 4.20 41.64
N PRO A 21 -43.25 4.67 41.02
CA PRO A 21 -43.36 5.40 39.78
C PRO A 21 -44.07 4.50 38.76
N ASP A 22 -45.09 5.07 38.12
CA ASP A 22 -45.91 4.45 37.08
C ASP A 22 -45.02 3.70 36.06
N SER A 23 -45.00 2.36 36.16
CA SER A 23 -43.99 1.49 35.55
C SER A 23 -43.97 1.59 34.02
N LYS A 24 -45.06 2.07 33.42
CA LYS A 24 -45.18 2.31 31.98
C LYS A 24 -44.35 3.49 31.49
N LYS A 25 -43.97 4.43 32.36
CA LYS A 25 -43.11 5.57 32.00
C LYS A 25 -41.63 5.24 32.06
N ILE A 26 -41.18 4.43 33.03
CA ILE A 26 -39.76 4.06 33.18
C ILE A 26 -39.27 3.16 32.04
N ILE A 27 -40.10 2.22 31.57
CA ILE A 27 -39.74 1.34 30.45
C ILE A 27 -39.52 2.13 29.15
N ARG A 28 -40.23 3.25 28.94
CA ARG A 28 -40.03 4.12 27.76
C ARG A 28 -38.76 4.97 27.83
N TYR A 29 -38.22 5.27 29.02
CA TYR A 29 -36.96 6.00 29.16
C TYR A 29 -35.73 5.09 29.06
N ILE A 30 -35.85 3.80 29.43
CA ILE A 30 -34.76 2.83 29.31
C ILE A 30 -34.58 2.36 27.86
N THR A 31 -35.65 2.26 27.06
CA THR A 31 -35.52 1.93 25.63
C THR A 31 -35.04 3.07 24.74
N SER A 32 -35.17 4.34 25.16
CA SER A 32 -34.63 5.48 24.41
C SER A 32 -33.16 5.82 24.70
N THR A 33 -32.56 5.26 25.76
CA THR A 33 -31.16 5.53 26.13
C THR A 33 -30.17 4.45 25.67
N LEU A 34 -30.63 3.24 25.34
CA LEU A 34 -29.77 2.21 24.76
C LEU A 34 -29.44 2.43 23.26
N SER A 35 -30.16 3.29 22.55
CA SER A 35 -29.92 3.57 21.13
C SER A 35 -28.88 4.67 20.86
N LEU A 36 -28.39 5.37 21.89
CA LEU A 36 -27.38 6.43 21.70
C LEU A 36 -25.93 5.99 21.92
N LEU A 37 -25.69 4.76 22.40
CA LEU A 37 -24.33 4.25 22.62
C LEU A 37 -23.75 3.47 21.42
N ALA A 38 -24.55 3.25 20.37
CA ALA A 38 -24.12 2.52 19.16
C ALA A 38 -23.47 3.43 18.08
N VAL A 39 -23.40 4.74 18.29
CA VAL A 39 -22.90 5.70 17.29
C VAL A 39 -21.78 6.53 17.90
N LEU A 40 -20.57 5.97 18.00
CA LEU A 40 -19.30 6.74 18.02
C LEU A 40 -18.02 5.90 18.15
N THR A 41 -18.08 4.56 18.05
CA THR A 41 -16.88 3.78 17.73
C THR A 41 -16.82 3.53 16.22
N VAL A 42 -16.90 4.59 15.41
CA VAL A 42 -16.16 4.57 14.15
C VAL A 42 -14.71 4.62 14.59
N GLY A 43 -14.17 3.45 14.94
CA GLY A 43 -12.75 3.29 15.18
C GLY A 43 -12.06 3.99 14.03
N GLN A 44 -11.29 5.03 14.35
CA GLN A 44 -10.27 5.50 13.45
C GLN A 44 -9.38 4.29 13.21
N MET A 45 -9.73 3.46 12.22
CA MET A 45 -8.76 2.61 11.56
C MET A 45 -7.70 3.61 11.15
N SER A 46 -6.58 3.62 11.87
CA SER A 46 -5.39 4.38 11.50
C SER A 46 -5.11 3.97 10.07
N LYS A 47 -5.54 4.82 9.14
CA LYS A 47 -5.31 4.62 7.73
C LYS A 47 -3.80 4.50 7.64
N ALA A 48 -3.29 3.34 7.22
CA ALA A 48 -1.86 3.19 6.94
C ALA A 48 -1.48 4.42 6.11
N ASN A 49 -0.51 5.21 6.58
CA ASN A 49 -0.15 6.45 5.91
C ASN A 49 0.27 6.07 4.49
N ALA A 50 -0.57 6.44 3.54
CA ALA A 50 -0.27 6.42 2.12
C ALA A 50 1.04 7.17 1.93
N ALA A 51 2.04 6.50 1.38
CA ALA A 51 3.39 7.05 1.24
C ALA A 51 4.08 6.44 0.02
N SER A 52 5.12 7.13 -0.43
CA SER A 52 6.02 6.66 -1.48
C SER A 52 7.47 6.77 -1.05
N MET A 53 8.31 5.89 -1.58
CA MET A 53 9.75 5.88 -1.32
C MET A 53 10.50 5.61 -2.61
N THR A 54 11.47 6.47 -2.93
CA THR A 54 12.22 6.43 -4.18
C THR A 54 13.68 6.11 -3.93
N PHE A 55 14.23 5.19 -4.69
CA PHE A 55 15.66 4.91 -4.74
C PHE A 55 16.15 5.17 -6.16
N SER A 56 17.26 5.89 -6.29
CA SER A 56 17.87 6.21 -7.58
C SER A 56 19.37 5.93 -7.51
N VAL A 57 19.91 5.36 -8.58
CA VAL A 57 21.34 5.04 -8.69
C VAL A 57 21.91 5.58 -9.99
N THR A 58 23.20 5.89 -9.96
CA THR A 58 24.03 6.11 -11.14
C THR A 58 25.31 5.32 -10.99
N GLY A 59 25.92 4.93 -12.11
CA GLY A 59 27.17 4.17 -12.10
C GLY A 59 27.76 4.04 -13.50
N THR A 60 28.72 3.14 -13.63
CA THR A 60 29.36 2.85 -14.92
C THR A 60 29.51 1.35 -15.06
N ASN A 61 29.14 0.81 -16.21
CA ASN A 61 29.37 -0.58 -16.52
C ASN A 61 30.87 -0.82 -16.69
N SER A 62 31.44 -1.73 -15.89
CA SER A 62 32.88 -2.02 -15.92
C SER A 62 33.33 -2.63 -17.24
N VAL A 63 32.43 -3.31 -17.97
CA VAL A 63 32.71 -3.99 -19.25
C VAL A 63 32.57 -3.01 -20.43
N SER A 64 31.39 -2.40 -20.60
CA SER A 64 31.09 -1.54 -21.75
C SER A 64 31.57 -0.10 -21.59
N LYS A 65 31.90 0.33 -20.37
CA LYS A 65 32.17 1.72 -19.98
C LYS A 65 30.99 2.67 -20.14
N ASN A 66 29.79 2.16 -20.44
CA ASN A 66 28.58 2.96 -20.53
C ASN A 66 28.11 3.43 -19.15
N ALA A 67 27.48 4.59 -19.11
CA ALA A 67 26.80 5.08 -17.92
C ALA A 67 25.56 4.22 -17.61
N LEU A 68 25.38 3.88 -16.34
CA LEU A 68 24.20 3.20 -15.83
C LEU A 68 23.40 4.18 -14.97
N ALA A 69 22.08 4.17 -15.07
CA ALA A 69 21.22 4.87 -14.14
C ALA A 69 19.83 4.24 -14.11
N ALA A 70 19.30 4.04 -12.91
CA ALA A 70 18.00 3.44 -12.70
C ALA A 70 17.34 4.06 -11.48
N SER A 71 16.02 3.94 -11.41
CA SER A 71 15.27 4.28 -10.20
C SER A 71 14.10 3.33 -9.98
N VAL A 72 13.76 3.13 -8.71
CA VAL A 72 12.56 2.42 -8.30
C VAL A 72 11.76 3.27 -7.34
N VAL A 73 10.44 3.29 -7.52
CA VAL A 73 9.48 3.92 -6.61
C VAL A 73 8.61 2.83 -6.02
N PHE A 74 8.64 2.73 -4.70
CA PHE A 74 7.68 1.93 -3.93
C PHE A 74 6.54 2.86 -3.50
N ASP A 75 5.30 2.43 -3.65
CA ASP A 75 4.12 3.24 -3.34
C ASP A 75 2.97 2.37 -2.80
N ASN A 76 2.58 2.59 -1.55
CA ASN A 76 1.45 1.93 -0.91
C ASN A 76 0.17 2.80 -0.86
N SER A 77 0.21 3.99 -1.47
CA SER A 77 -0.89 4.94 -1.53
C SER A 77 -1.85 4.70 -2.69
N LEU A 78 -1.34 4.16 -3.80
CA LEU A 78 -2.11 4.02 -5.05
C LEU A 78 -3.16 2.92 -4.98
N ASN A 79 -2.87 1.83 -4.26
CA ASN A 79 -3.69 0.63 -4.23
C ASN A 79 -3.79 0.10 -2.79
N PRO A 80 -4.89 0.37 -2.06
CA PRO A 80 -5.04 -0.09 -0.67
C PRO A 80 -4.83 -1.61 -0.53
N GLY A 81 -3.98 -2.01 0.43
CA GLY A 81 -3.62 -3.42 0.65
C GLY A 81 -2.64 -4.00 -0.38
N LYS A 82 -2.06 -3.16 -1.25
CA LYS A 82 -1.06 -3.54 -2.26
C LYS A 82 0.12 -2.57 -2.25
N LEU A 83 1.26 -3.04 -2.76
CA LEU A 83 2.44 -2.24 -3.01
C LEU A 83 2.64 -2.09 -4.51
N THR A 84 2.60 -0.86 -5.00
CA THR A 84 2.90 -0.53 -6.40
C THR A 84 4.40 -0.22 -6.50
N ILE A 85 5.06 -0.83 -7.47
CA ILE A 85 6.50 -0.68 -7.68
C ILE A 85 6.72 -0.24 -9.13
N SER A 86 7.25 0.97 -9.32
CA SER A 86 7.60 1.50 -10.64
C SER A 86 9.11 1.48 -10.81
N LEU A 87 9.62 0.64 -11.72
CA LEU A 87 11.04 0.50 -12.00
C LEU A 87 11.38 1.18 -13.33
N SER A 88 12.48 1.93 -13.37
CA SER A 88 12.90 2.64 -14.58
C SER A 88 14.40 2.54 -14.86
N ASN A 89 14.76 2.57 -16.13
CA ASN A 89 16.11 2.73 -16.65
C ASN A 89 16.07 3.79 -17.76
N ASN A 90 16.91 4.81 -17.65
CA ASN A 90 16.93 5.93 -18.59
C ASN A 90 18.24 6.05 -19.38
N LYS A 91 19.09 5.02 -19.35
CA LYS A 91 20.33 4.98 -20.12
C LYS A 91 20.22 4.06 -21.31
N GLY A 92 20.90 4.48 -22.38
CA GLY A 92 21.03 3.70 -23.60
C GLY A 92 21.95 2.51 -23.38
N VAL A 93 21.63 1.39 -24.03
CA VAL A 93 22.37 0.13 -23.91
C VAL A 93 23.21 -0.13 -25.15
N SER A 94 24.41 -0.69 -24.97
CA SER A 94 25.24 -1.19 -26.08
C SER A 94 25.48 -2.70 -26.02
N VAL A 95 25.51 -3.28 -24.82
CA VAL A 95 25.72 -4.71 -24.58
C VAL A 95 24.71 -5.24 -23.56
N PRO A 96 24.49 -6.57 -23.46
CA PRO A 96 23.55 -7.14 -22.50
C PRO A 96 23.75 -6.69 -21.06
N SER A 97 25.01 -6.53 -20.62
CA SER A 97 25.34 -6.08 -19.26
C SER A 97 24.92 -4.64 -18.94
N ASP A 98 24.43 -3.86 -19.91
CA ASP A 98 23.85 -2.52 -19.71
C ASP A 98 22.33 -2.56 -19.44
N VAL A 99 21.67 -3.69 -19.68
CA VAL A 99 20.22 -3.86 -19.57
C VAL A 99 19.84 -4.03 -18.10
N LEU A 100 18.84 -3.28 -17.61
CA LEU A 100 18.33 -3.46 -16.25
C LEU A 100 17.38 -4.66 -16.23
N THR A 101 17.70 -5.68 -15.44
CA THR A 101 16.97 -6.96 -15.45
C THR A 101 16.35 -7.33 -14.12
N ALA A 102 16.79 -6.73 -13.00
CA ALA A 102 16.11 -6.92 -11.73
C ALA A 102 16.26 -5.74 -10.77
N VAL A 103 15.33 -5.69 -9.82
CA VAL A 103 15.43 -4.91 -8.59
C VAL A 103 15.21 -5.84 -7.40
N LEU A 104 16.11 -5.78 -6.43
CA LEU A 104 16.11 -6.59 -5.22
C LEU A 104 16.10 -5.66 -4.01
N TRP A 105 15.46 -6.04 -2.91
CA TRP A 105 15.39 -5.18 -1.71
C TRP A 105 15.21 -5.97 -0.42
N ASP A 106 15.52 -5.30 0.68
CA ASP A 106 15.24 -5.77 2.04
C ASP A 106 14.04 -5.05 2.65
N TYR A 107 13.43 -5.72 3.62
CA TYR A 107 12.44 -5.12 4.50
C TYR A 107 12.81 -5.39 5.95
N ASN A 108 13.13 -4.33 6.69
CA ASN A 108 13.54 -4.42 8.09
C ASN A 108 12.31 -4.53 9.03
N GLY A 109 11.58 -5.62 8.90
CA GLY A 109 10.41 -5.95 9.71
C GLY A 109 10.05 -7.42 9.62
N SER A 110 8.86 -7.79 10.07
CA SER A 110 8.38 -9.16 9.92
C SER A 110 8.33 -9.57 8.43
N PRO A 111 8.64 -10.83 8.09
CA PRO A 111 8.54 -11.32 6.72
C PRO A 111 7.15 -11.03 6.12
N LEU A 112 7.16 -10.54 4.88
CA LEU A 112 5.97 -10.19 4.11
C LEU A 112 5.58 -11.38 3.22
N ASN A 113 4.30 -11.73 3.20
CA ASN A 113 3.75 -12.76 2.32
C ASN A 113 3.19 -12.14 1.03
N LEU A 114 4.05 -11.49 0.25
CA LEU A 114 3.65 -10.77 -0.96
C LEU A 114 3.43 -11.74 -2.13
N GLY A 115 2.56 -11.36 -3.07
CA GLY A 115 2.39 -12.04 -4.35
C GLY A 115 2.37 -11.05 -5.50
N LEU A 116 3.00 -11.38 -6.63
CA LEU A 116 2.86 -10.56 -7.84
C LEU A 116 1.45 -10.71 -8.39
N SER A 117 0.73 -9.60 -8.46
CA SER A 117 -0.66 -9.55 -8.94
C SER A 117 -0.80 -8.92 -10.33
N SER A 118 0.17 -8.12 -10.75
CA SER A 118 0.21 -7.49 -12.07
C SER A 118 1.64 -7.03 -12.38
N ALA A 119 2.02 -7.11 -13.65
CA ALA A 119 3.24 -6.55 -14.20
C ALA A 119 2.93 -5.96 -15.58
N THR A 120 3.16 -4.67 -15.79
CA THR A 120 2.84 -3.99 -17.04
C THR A 120 3.94 -3.06 -17.50
N ALA A 121 4.03 -2.85 -18.81
CA ALA A 121 4.88 -1.84 -19.42
C ALA A 121 4.06 -0.98 -20.38
N SER A 122 4.38 0.31 -20.46
CA SER A 122 3.70 1.19 -21.41
C SER A 122 4.02 0.82 -22.86
N LYS A 123 5.25 0.37 -23.12
CA LYS A 123 5.76 0.08 -24.46
C LYS A 123 6.88 -0.96 -24.41
N VAL A 124 6.90 -1.84 -25.41
CA VAL A 124 8.01 -2.76 -25.67
C VAL A 124 8.54 -2.52 -27.09
N THR A 125 9.85 -2.50 -27.25
CA THR A 125 10.52 -2.43 -28.55
C THR A 125 10.95 -3.83 -28.93
N ALA A 126 10.39 -4.36 -30.02
CA ALA A 126 10.72 -5.70 -30.49
C ALA A 126 11.92 -5.71 -31.44
N ASN A 127 12.52 -6.89 -31.56
CA ASN A 127 13.52 -7.27 -32.54
C ASN A 127 13.08 -6.76 -33.94
N ASN A 128 13.88 -5.87 -34.56
CA ASN A 128 13.63 -5.12 -35.81
C ASN A 128 13.03 -3.71 -35.69
N GLY A 129 12.95 -3.11 -34.50
CA GLY A 129 12.49 -1.72 -34.33
C GLY A 129 10.97 -1.53 -34.48
N SER A 130 10.24 -2.63 -34.64
CA SER A 130 8.78 -2.63 -34.49
C SER A 130 8.45 -2.45 -33.01
N SER A 131 7.71 -1.39 -32.68
CA SER A 131 7.13 -1.26 -31.34
C SER A 131 5.80 -2.00 -31.32
N THR A 132 5.65 -2.94 -30.39
CA THR A 132 4.31 -3.43 -30.06
C THR A 132 3.59 -2.42 -29.17
N THR A 133 2.29 -2.65 -29.05
CA THR A 133 1.22 -1.82 -28.52
C THR A 133 1.47 -1.12 -27.18
N ASN A 134 0.64 -0.13 -26.90
CA ASN A 134 0.53 0.48 -25.57
C ASN A 134 0.01 -0.56 -24.55
N ASN A 135 0.51 -0.52 -23.31
CA ASN A 135 0.05 -1.33 -22.18
C ASN A 135 0.25 -2.85 -22.36
N VAL A 136 1.51 -3.27 -22.41
CA VAL A 136 1.92 -4.68 -22.48
C VAL A 136 1.75 -5.35 -21.11
N ASP A 137 1.07 -6.49 -21.08
CA ASP A 137 1.01 -7.38 -19.92
C ASP A 137 2.24 -8.30 -19.90
N LEU A 138 3.07 -8.14 -18.87
CA LEU A 138 4.31 -8.89 -18.67
C LEU A 138 4.09 -10.16 -17.84
N LEU A 139 2.93 -10.29 -17.20
CA LEU A 139 2.60 -11.42 -16.33
C LEU A 139 1.77 -12.47 -17.09
N GLY A 140 0.66 -12.09 -17.71
CA GLY A 140 -0.32 -13.04 -18.24
C GLY A 140 -0.04 -13.60 -19.64
N CYS A 141 0.69 -12.86 -20.48
CA CYS A 141 0.90 -13.24 -21.88
C CYS A 141 2.31 -13.80 -22.15
N LEU A 142 3.29 -13.41 -21.34
CA LEU A 142 4.70 -13.64 -21.66
C LEU A 142 5.50 -14.28 -20.50
N ASP A 143 4.99 -14.29 -19.26
CA ASP A 143 5.70 -14.79 -18.07
C ASP A 143 7.13 -14.22 -17.90
N GLU A 144 7.39 -13.01 -18.42
CA GLU A 144 8.75 -12.48 -18.58
C GLU A 144 9.29 -11.86 -17.30
N TRP A 145 8.41 -11.46 -16.37
CA TRP A 145 8.80 -10.90 -15.09
C TRP A 145 8.18 -11.66 -13.94
N GLN A 146 9.00 -11.90 -12.91
CA GLN A 146 8.62 -12.67 -11.75
C GLN A 146 8.96 -11.94 -10.46
N PHE A 147 8.20 -12.27 -9.43
CA PHE A 147 8.50 -11.88 -8.06
C PHE A 147 9.04 -13.07 -7.29
N ALA A 148 10.02 -12.80 -6.46
CA ALA A 148 10.55 -13.83 -5.58
C ALA A 148 10.94 -13.27 -4.22
N SER A 149 10.96 -14.17 -3.24
CA SER A 149 11.26 -13.83 -1.86
C SER A 149 11.92 -15.01 -1.14
N THR A 150 12.74 -14.72 -0.15
CA THR A 150 13.39 -15.75 0.69
C THR A 150 12.38 -16.55 1.54
N SER A 151 11.17 -16.01 1.73
CA SER A 151 10.04 -16.70 2.36
C SER A 151 9.33 -17.71 1.46
N LYS A 152 9.67 -17.80 0.17
CA LYS A 152 9.11 -18.77 -0.78
C LYS A 152 10.18 -19.76 -1.24
N THR A 153 9.79 -21.04 -1.35
CA THR A 153 10.68 -22.18 -1.65
C THR A 153 11.42 -22.07 -2.99
N ALA A 154 11.01 -21.18 -3.90
CA ALA A 154 11.63 -20.94 -5.21
C ALA A 154 12.31 -19.55 -5.34
N GLY A 155 12.65 -18.91 -4.20
CA GLY A 155 12.91 -17.47 -4.09
C GLY A 155 14.09 -16.91 -4.87
N PHE A 156 15.30 -17.40 -4.65
CA PHE A 156 16.49 -16.85 -5.31
C PHE A 156 17.53 -17.94 -5.53
N THR A 157 18.39 -17.73 -6.51
CA THR A 157 19.61 -18.51 -6.65
C THR A 157 20.69 -18.00 -5.68
N THR A 158 21.76 -18.78 -5.49
CA THR A 158 22.88 -18.43 -4.62
C THR A 158 23.51 -17.09 -5.02
N GLY A 159 23.73 -16.18 -4.06
CA GLY A 159 24.36 -14.87 -4.29
C GLY A 159 23.41 -13.66 -4.22
N VAL A 160 22.12 -13.88 -3.93
CA VAL A 160 21.18 -12.83 -3.55
C VAL A 160 21.05 -12.79 -2.04
N ASN A 161 21.42 -11.65 -1.44
CA ASN A 161 21.31 -11.43 0.01
C ASN A 161 20.04 -10.67 0.40
N GLN A 162 19.31 -10.14 -0.59
CA GLN A 162 18.07 -9.41 -0.39
C GLN A 162 16.90 -10.36 -0.12
N HIS A 163 15.94 -9.91 0.69
CA HIS A 163 14.75 -10.71 1.04
C HIS A 163 13.73 -10.82 -0.09
N TYR A 164 13.64 -9.83 -0.98
CA TYR A 164 12.62 -9.72 -2.02
C TYR A 164 13.19 -9.22 -3.34
N GLY A 165 12.48 -9.48 -4.43
CA GLY A 165 12.99 -9.19 -5.76
C GLY A 165 11.94 -9.29 -6.84
N LEU A 166 12.10 -8.42 -7.84
CA LEU A 166 11.41 -8.45 -9.12
C LEU A 166 12.47 -8.52 -10.20
N GLY A 167 12.33 -9.42 -11.15
CA GLY A 167 13.25 -9.48 -12.27
C GLY A 167 12.75 -10.32 -13.42
N THR A 168 13.50 -10.29 -14.51
CA THR A 168 13.20 -11.10 -15.68
C THR A 168 13.32 -12.59 -15.34
N ALA A 169 12.39 -13.39 -15.84
CA ALA A 169 12.40 -14.83 -15.65
C ALA A 169 13.61 -15.47 -16.38
N GLY A 170 14.12 -16.60 -15.88
CA GLY A 170 15.01 -17.46 -16.68
C GLY A 170 16.49 -17.09 -16.71
N LEU A 171 16.94 -16.14 -15.88
CA LEU A 171 18.33 -15.69 -15.85
C LEU A 171 19.26 -16.40 -14.86
N GLY A 172 18.78 -17.45 -14.19
CA GLY A 172 19.52 -18.01 -13.06
C GLY A 172 19.76 -17.00 -11.93
N ILE A 173 19.09 -15.83 -11.97
CA ILE A 173 18.88 -14.90 -10.85
C ILE A 173 17.60 -15.34 -10.09
N PHE A 174 16.60 -15.79 -10.85
CA PHE A 174 15.34 -16.36 -10.37
C PHE A 174 15.29 -17.84 -10.76
N ALA A 175 14.81 -18.70 -9.87
CA ALA A 175 14.90 -20.16 -9.99
C ALA A 175 13.91 -20.79 -10.98
N SER A 176 13.33 -20.02 -11.91
CA SER A 176 12.30 -20.49 -12.83
C SER A 176 12.85 -20.92 -14.20
N ASN A 177 12.11 -21.81 -14.87
CA ASN A 177 12.48 -22.45 -16.14
C ASN A 177 12.04 -21.67 -17.40
N GLY A 178 11.68 -20.39 -17.31
CA GLY A 178 11.15 -19.62 -18.44
C GLY A 178 11.80 -18.25 -18.58
N GLY A 179 11.99 -17.77 -19.81
CA GLY A 179 12.49 -16.41 -20.12
C GLY A 179 13.72 -16.39 -21.04
N GLN A 180 13.71 -15.48 -22.03
CA GLN A 180 14.82 -15.29 -22.97
C GLN A 180 15.89 -14.38 -22.37
N GLN A 181 16.93 -14.92 -21.72
CA GLN A 181 18.14 -14.19 -21.30
C GLN A 181 17.83 -12.77 -20.72
N PHE A 182 18.31 -11.70 -21.36
CA PHE A 182 18.08 -10.30 -20.97
C PHE A 182 16.88 -9.63 -21.65
N ASN A 183 16.18 -10.37 -22.52
CA ASN A 183 14.99 -9.83 -23.19
C ASN A 183 13.92 -9.51 -22.14
N TYR A 184 13.11 -8.51 -22.46
CA TYR A 184 12.16 -7.87 -21.57
C TYR A 184 12.79 -7.18 -20.35
N GLY A 185 14.13 -7.06 -20.31
CA GLY A 185 14.79 -6.07 -19.47
C GLY A 185 14.39 -4.64 -19.86
N ILE A 186 14.64 -3.70 -18.96
CA ILE A 186 14.27 -2.30 -19.12
C ILE A 186 15.47 -1.53 -19.67
N ILE A 187 15.26 -0.80 -20.77
CA ILE A 187 16.28 0.05 -21.41
C ILE A 187 15.76 1.47 -21.61
N GLY A 188 16.65 2.46 -21.57
CA GLY A 188 16.33 3.85 -21.96
C GLY A 188 16.42 4.11 -23.47
N GLY A 189 16.84 3.11 -24.24
CA GLY A 189 17.06 3.17 -25.68
C GLY A 189 18.31 2.42 -26.12
N TYR A 190 18.64 2.52 -27.40
CA TYR A 190 19.85 1.91 -27.97
C TYR A 190 20.92 2.97 -28.17
N ASN A 191 22.16 2.66 -27.75
CA ASN A 191 23.31 3.44 -28.18
C ASN A 191 23.62 3.14 -29.67
N SER A 192 24.23 4.09 -30.37
CA SER A 192 24.56 3.94 -31.80
C SER A 192 25.44 2.71 -32.08
N ASN A 193 26.34 2.40 -31.15
CA ASN A 193 27.25 1.26 -31.18
C ASN A 193 26.67 -0.03 -30.56
N ALA A 194 25.34 -0.13 -30.36
CA ALA A 194 24.76 -1.34 -29.78
C ALA A 194 25.07 -2.59 -30.59
N ASN A 195 25.44 -3.65 -29.89
CA ASN A 195 25.84 -4.92 -30.50
C ASN A 195 24.61 -5.63 -31.12
N PRO A 196 24.83 -6.59 -32.04
CA PRO A 196 23.73 -7.30 -32.69
C PRO A 196 22.78 -8.02 -31.73
N ALA A 197 23.29 -8.56 -30.61
CA ALA A 197 22.47 -9.24 -29.61
C ALA A 197 21.45 -8.29 -28.94
N VAL A 198 21.87 -7.06 -28.62
CA VAL A 198 21.00 -6.01 -28.10
C VAL A 198 20.05 -5.51 -29.18
N LYS A 199 20.51 -5.28 -30.41
CA LYS A 199 19.61 -4.83 -31.50
C LYS A 199 18.55 -5.87 -31.86
N GLY A 200 18.88 -7.15 -31.66
CA GLY A 200 17.98 -8.28 -31.88
C GLY A 200 17.09 -8.63 -30.68
N GLY A 201 17.21 -7.92 -29.56
CA GLY A 201 16.41 -8.19 -28.37
C GLY A 201 15.04 -7.53 -28.40
N THR A 202 14.16 -8.01 -27.53
CA THR A 202 12.87 -7.36 -27.23
C THR A 202 13.00 -6.73 -25.85
N PHE A 203 12.66 -5.45 -25.68
CA PHE A 203 12.89 -4.74 -24.42
C PHE A 203 11.75 -3.83 -23.99
N ILE A 204 11.56 -3.71 -22.68
CA ILE A 204 10.70 -2.71 -22.08
C ILE A 204 11.34 -1.33 -22.26
N ASN A 205 10.54 -0.37 -22.75
CA ASN A 205 11.01 0.98 -22.96
C ASN A 205 10.79 1.84 -21.71
N ASN A 206 11.90 2.35 -21.15
CA ASN A 206 12.01 3.22 -19.99
C ASN A 206 11.55 2.65 -18.65
N SER A 207 10.35 2.06 -18.56
CA SER A 207 9.79 1.65 -17.27
C SER A 207 8.78 0.51 -17.34
N ALA A 208 8.69 -0.19 -16.21
CA ALA A 208 7.67 -1.19 -15.91
C ALA A 208 7.03 -0.90 -14.54
N THR A 209 5.77 -1.25 -14.40
CA THR A 209 5.00 -1.14 -13.16
C THR A 209 4.57 -2.51 -12.70
N PHE A 210 4.82 -2.80 -11.42
CA PHE A 210 4.46 -4.05 -10.77
C PHE A 210 3.53 -3.77 -9.60
N VAL A 211 2.61 -4.69 -9.33
CA VAL A 211 1.71 -4.58 -8.18
C VAL A 211 1.81 -5.85 -7.36
N LEU A 212 2.28 -5.72 -6.12
CA LEU A 212 2.34 -6.80 -5.14
C LEU A 212 1.11 -6.76 -4.23
N SER A 213 0.42 -7.89 -4.10
CA SER A 213 -0.74 -8.06 -3.22
C SER A 213 -0.33 -8.51 -1.81
N SER A 214 -1.34 -8.61 -0.93
CA SER A 214 -1.19 -9.10 0.44
C SER A 214 -0.28 -8.24 1.33
N LEU A 215 -0.33 -6.92 1.13
CA LEU A 215 0.40 -5.98 1.97
C LEU A 215 -0.26 -5.90 3.35
N PRO A 216 0.47 -6.14 4.46
CA PRO A 216 -0.13 -6.12 5.79
C PRO A 216 -0.55 -4.70 6.21
N THR A 217 -1.54 -4.61 7.09
CA THR A 217 -2.12 -3.33 7.54
C THR A 217 -1.12 -2.44 8.28
N ASN A 218 -0.11 -3.03 8.91
CA ASN A 218 0.98 -2.34 9.61
C ASN A 218 2.27 -2.24 8.76
N PHE A 219 2.17 -2.40 7.44
CA PHE A 219 3.29 -2.19 6.54
C PHE A 219 3.81 -0.75 6.67
N ASP A 220 5.13 -0.63 6.81
CA ASP A 220 5.83 0.63 6.90
C ASP A 220 6.86 0.70 5.78
N ILE A 221 6.58 1.54 4.80
CA ILE A 221 7.42 1.67 3.60
C ILE A 221 8.83 2.15 3.93
N GLN A 222 9.05 2.86 5.06
CA GLN A 222 10.38 3.31 5.49
C GLN A 222 11.30 2.15 5.89
N LYS A 223 10.75 0.95 6.09
CA LYS A 223 11.53 -0.26 6.39
C LYS A 223 12.12 -0.91 5.13
N ILE A 224 11.78 -0.42 3.94
CA ILE A 224 12.45 -0.83 2.70
C ILE A 224 13.87 -0.27 2.70
N SER A 225 14.85 -1.12 2.43
CA SER A 225 16.26 -0.74 2.42
C SER A 225 17.08 -1.66 1.52
N ASN A 226 18.39 -1.37 1.39
CA ASN A 226 19.36 -2.21 0.67
C ASN A 226 18.89 -2.59 -0.75
N VAL A 227 18.42 -1.58 -1.49
CA VAL A 227 17.87 -1.78 -2.83
C VAL A 227 19.02 -2.00 -3.81
N ARG A 228 19.05 -3.16 -4.46
CA ARG A 228 20.04 -3.53 -5.47
C ARG A 228 19.39 -3.51 -6.85
N PHE A 229 19.95 -2.74 -7.76
CA PHE A 229 19.63 -2.76 -9.18
C PHE A 229 20.60 -3.72 -9.87
N GLN A 230 20.07 -4.75 -10.53
CA GLN A 230 20.86 -5.76 -11.23
C GLN A 230 20.77 -5.53 -12.74
N TYR A 231 21.93 -5.55 -13.39
CA TYR A 231 22.04 -5.45 -14.83
C TYR A 231 22.54 -6.77 -15.45
N GLY A 232 22.19 -6.99 -16.71
CA GLY A 232 22.65 -8.13 -17.49
C GLY A 232 21.95 -9.44 -17.17
N THR A 233 22.64 -10.53 -17.45
CA THR A 233 22.16 -11.91 -17.45
C THR A 233 22.59 -12.74 -16.25
N SER A 234 23.42 -12.20 -15.36
CA SER A 234 24.04 -12.94 -14.26
C SER A 234 24.25 -12.07 -13.03
N LEU A 235 24.35 -12.69 -11.85
CA LEU A 235 24.65 -11.99 -10.60
C LEU A 235 26.08 -11.42 -10.52
N THR A 236 26.98 -11.86 -11.42
CA THR A 236 28.36 -11.37 -11.52
C THR A 236 28.50 -10.13 -12.41
N GLU A 237 27.46 -9.78 -13.16
CA GLU A 237 27.39 -8.55 -13.93
C GLU A 237 27.09 -7.33 -13.04
N PRO A 238 27.26 -6.10 -13.57
CA PRO A 238 27.14 -4.89 -12.77
C PRO A 238 25.85 -4.85 -11.97
N SER A 239 26.00 -4.48 -10.70
CA SER A 239 24.87 -4.14 -9.85
C SER A 239 25.23 -2.96 -8.96
N ILE A 240 24.23 -2.15 -8.64
CA ILE A 240 24.42 -0.96 -7.82
C ILE A 240 23.45 -1.06 -6.64
N VAL A 241 23.98 -0.90 -5.44
CA VAL A 241 23.23 -0.99 -4.19
C VAL A 241 23.04 0.41 -3.62
N GLN A 242 21.80 0.75 -3.30
CA GLN A 242 21.42 1.96 -2.61
C GLN A 242 20.81 1.60 -1.25
N ALA A 243 21.52 1.96 -0.18
CA ALA A 243 21.11 1.61 1.18
C ALA A 243 19.87 2.40 1.65
N GLN A 244 19.73 3.65 1.21
CA GLN A 244 18.71 4.58 1.68
C GLN A 244 17.98 5.26 0.51
N GLY A 245 16.66 5.36 0.63
CA GLY A 245 15.79 6.02 -0.34
C GLY A 245 15.25 7.34 0.19
N SER A 246 14.74 8.17 -0.72
CA SER A 246 14.05 9.40 -0.41
C SER A 246 12.58 9.10 -0.13
N TYR A 247 12.13 9.44 1.08
CA TYR A 247 10.77 9.19 1.55
C TYR A 247 9.86 10.41 1.32
N TYR A 248 8.63 10.16 0.86
CA TYR A 248 7.62 11.19 0.69
C TYR A 248 6.26 10.72 1.22
N THR A 249 5.67 11.52 2.10
CA THR A 249 4.25 11.41 2.47
C THR A 249 3.48 12.51 1.78
N PRO A 250 2.39 12.20 1.07
CA PRO A 250 1.43 13.21 0.67
C PRO A 250 0.93 13.96 1.91
N PRO A 251 0.59 15.26 1.78
CA PRO A 251 -0.02 16.00 2.86
C PRO A 251 -1.26 15.25 3.35
N SER A 252 -1.44 15.17 4.67
CA SER A 252 -2.67 14.62 5.25
C SER A 252 -3.87 15.28 4.59
N PRO A 253 -4.87 14.51 4.10
CA PRO A 253 -6.11 15.11 3.61
C PRO A 253 -6.62 16.11 4.63
N PRO A 254 -7.14 17.29 4.20
CA PRO A 254 -7.67 18.26 5.13
C PRO A 254 -8.57 17.55 6.12
N LYS A 255 -8.26 17.66 7.42
CA LYS A 255 -9.07 17.05 8.47
C LYS A 255 -10.50 17.48 8.18
N LYS A 256 -11.38 16.53 7.89
CA LYS A 256 -12.81 16.81 7.69
C LYS A 256 -13.26 17.41 9.02
N VAL A 257 -13.28 18.74 9.09
CA VAL A 257 -13.78 19.45 10.25
C VAL A 257 -15.19 18.92 10.42
N PRO A 258 -15.59 18.46 11.61
CA PRO A 258 -16.98 18.14 11.87
C PRO A 258 -17.78 19.33 11.36
N GLU A 259 -18.63 19.10 10.36
CA GLU A 259 -19.53 20.15 9.90
C GLU A 259 -20.21 20.67 11.15
N SER A 260 -19.99 21.96 11.43
CA SER A 260 -20.38 22.55 12.70
C SER A 260 -21.82 22.14 12.95
N SER A 261 -22.10 21.49 14.08
CA SER A 261 -23.43 20.98 14.44
C SER A 261 -24.52 22.06 14.37
N THR A 262 -24.13 23.32 14.23
CA THR A 262 -24.90 24.47 13.75
C THR A 262 -25.76 24.17 12.52
N ALA A 263 -25.28 23.42 11.51
CA ALA A 263 -26.07 23.09 10.31
C ALA A 263 -27.21 22.10 10.62
N ALA A 264 -26.94 21.09 11.45
CA ALA A 264 -27.97 20.16 11.92
C ALA A 264 -28.95 20.84 12.90
N ALA A 265 -28.46 21.75 13.76
CA ALA A 265 -29.29 22.52 14.67
C ALA A 265 -30.24 23.47 13.91
N LEU A 266 -29.77 24.16 12.85
CA LEU A 266 -30.60 25.00 11.98
C LEU A 266 -31.72 24.19 11.30
N GLY A 267 -31.44 22.97 10.85
CA GLY A 267 -32.45 22.08 10.28
C GLY A 267 -33.55 21.68 11.28
N LEU A 268 -33.17 21.41 12.53
CA LEU A 268 -34.13 21.09 13.60
C LEU A 268 -34.98 22.30 14.02
N PHE A 269 -34.42 23.51 14.08
CA PHE A 269 -35.21 24.72 14.38
C PHE A 269 -36.24 25.05 13.30
N ALA A 270 -35.92 24.85 12.02
CA ALA A 270 -36.85 25.07 10.92
C ALA A 270 -38.07 24.12 10.98
N LEU A 271 -37.86 22.86 11.37
CA LEU A 271 -38.94 21.87 11.48
C LEU A 271 -39.87 22.12 12.70
N VAL A 272 -39.32 22.59 13.83
CA VAL A 272 -40.12 22.92 15.03
C VAL A 272 -40.99 24.18 14.78
N GLY A 273 -40.48 25.17 14.05
CA GLY A 273 -41.23 26.38 13.71
C GLY A 273 -42.45 26.15 12.80
N LEU A 274 -42.40 25.16 11.90
CA LEU A 274 -43.50 24.83 10.99
C LEU A 274 -44.64 24.03 11.66
N GLY A 275 -44.35 23.28 12.73
CA GLY A 275 -45.35 22.50 13.45
C GLY A 275 -46.32 23.31 14.33
N LEU A 276 -45.91 24.52 14.75
CA LEU A 276 -46.69 25.36 15.69
C LEU A 276 -47.79 26.21 15.04
N LYS A 277 -47.84 26.33 13.69
CA LYS A 277 -48.86 27.15 13.01
C LYS A 277 -50.19 26.44 12.71
N LYS A 278 -50.38 25.17 13.10
CA LYS A 278 -51.59 24.39 12.75
C LYS A 278 -52.69 24.30 13.82
N LYS A 279 -52.63 25.07 14.91
CA LYS A 279 -53.64 25.00 15.99
C LYS A 279 -54.18 26.35 16.46
N VAL A 280 -54.57 27.25 15.56
CA VAL A 280 -55.50 28.36 15.89
C VAL A 280 -56.35 28.68 14.66
N ALA A 281 -57.33 27.82 14.35
CA ALA A 281 -58.37 28.15 13.37
C ALA A 281 -59.63 27.28 13.56
N VAL A 282 -60.09 27.02 14.78
CA VAL A 282 -61.46 26.57 15.04
C VAL A 282 -61.87 27.04 16.44
N ALA A 283 -62.47 28.23 16.52
CA ALA A 283 -63.47 28.61 17.52
C ALA A 283 -63.85 30.07 17.28
N LEU A 284 -64.99 30.30 16.63
CA LEU A 284 -65.98 31.35 16.93
C LEU A 284 -67.14 31.16 15.93
N ARG A 285 -68.19 30.49 16.43
CA ARG A 285 -69.58 30.69 16.03
C ARG A 285 -70.20 31.56 17.10
#